data_AF-A0A962F159-F1
#
_entry.id   AF-A0A962F159-F1
#
_cell.length_a   1.000
_cell.length_b   1.000
_cell.length_c   1.000
_cell.angle_alpha   90.00
_cell.angle_beta   90.00
_cell.angle_gamma   90.00
#
_symmetry.space_group_name_H-M   'P 1'
#
loop_
_entity.id
_entity.type
_entity.pdbx_description
1 polymer ?
#
loop_
_entity_poly.entity_id
_entity_poly.type
_entity_poly.pdbx_seq_one_letter_code
_entity_poly.pdbx_strand_id
1 'polypeptide(L)'
;MAAFANLPHGAQTKTYIVTHTQKDPAQSYGLVAEGLRLVSSEYTKIDKNIWLVRSAATADGVANAVIPGIGRRDEIRVMEVGAEMVHYQASRVWNMARLDADELLALRH
;
A
#
# COMPACT_ATOMS: atom_id res chain seq x y z
N MET A 1 1.73 20.55 20.62
CA MET A 1 0.45 19.85 20.89
C MET A 1 0.17 18.94 19.71
N ALA A 2 0.43 17.63 19.86
CA ALA A 2 0.03 16.63 18.88
C ALA A 2 -1.17 15.88 19.45
N ALA A 3 -2.31 15.95 18.78
CA ALA A 3 -3.48 15.15 19.12
C ALA A 3 -3.23 13.73 18.61
N PHE A 4 -2.75 12.85 19.50
CA PHE A 4 -2.83 11.41 19.29
C PHE A 4 -4.32 11.05 19.33
N ALA A 5 -4.92 10.81 18.17
CA ALA A 5 -6.29 10.34 18.08
C ALA A 5 -6.38 8.98 18.79
N ASN A 6 -7.27 8.90 19.78
CA ASN A 6 -7.72 7.68 20.44
C ASN A 6 -8.01 6.58 19.40
N LEU A 7 -7.12 5.60 19.28
CA LEU A 7 -7.45 4.35 18.61
C LEU A 7 -8.36 3.56 19.57
N PRO A 8 -9.57 3.15 19.16
CA PRO A 8 -10.45 2.38 20.02
C PRO A 8 -9.75 1.07 20.40
N HIS A 9 -9.74 0.77 21.71
CA HIS A 9 -9.25 -0.50 22.23
C HIS A 9 -10.12 -1.62 21.63
N GLY A 10 -9.56 -2.33 20.65
CA GLY A 10 -10.28 -3.34 19.84
C GLY A 10 -10.08 -3.22 18.32
N ALA A 11 -9.39 -2.20 17.81
CA ALA A 11 -9.11 -2.08 16.38
C ALA A 11 -8.16 -3.19 15.90
N GLN A 12 -8.73 -4.28 15.38
CA GLN A 12 -7.95 -5.34 14.74
C GLN A 12 -7.18 -4.73 13.57
N THR A 13 -5.88 -5.00 13.54
CA THR A 13 -5.01 -4.58 12.45
C THR A 13 -5.39 -5.34 11.18
N LYS A 14 -5.74 -4.58 10.14
CA LYS A 14 -6.14 -5.09 8.83
C LYS A 14 -5.04 -4.86 7.81
N THR A 15 -5.11 -5.61 6.72
CA THR A 15 -4.20 -5.47 5.58
C THR A 15 -4.94 -4.78 4.45
N TYR A 16 -4.30 -3.81 3.82
CA TYR A 16 -4.85 -3.01 2.75
C TYR A 16 -3.91 -3.00 1.56
N ILE A 17 -4.47 -2.88 0.36
CA ILE A 17 -3.73 -2.48 -0.83
C ILE A 17 -4.08 -1.04 -1.13
N VAL A 18 -3.04 -0.22 -1.26
CA VAL A 18 -3.16 1.18 -1.64
C VAL A 18 -2.62 1.31 -3.05
N THR A 19 -3.44 1.84 -3.94
CA THR A 19 -3.04 2.13 -5.33
C THR A 19 -3.15 3.62 -5.62
N HIS A 20 -2.13 4.17 -6.25
CA HIS A 20 -2.08 5.57 -6.69
C HIS A 20 -2.13 5.64 -8.22
N THR A 21 -3.15 6.31 -8.76
CA THR A 21 -3.18 6.63 -10.19
C THR A 21 -2.72 8.06 -10.35
N GLN A 22 -1.47 8.23 -10.79
CA GLN A 22 -0.91 9.54 -11.11
C GLN A 22 -1.53 10.06 -12.41
N LYS A 23 -2.17 11.23 -12.31
CA LYS A 23 -2.65 12.00 -13.46
C LYS A 23 -1.92 13.33 -13.59
N ASP A 24 -1.32 13.80 -12.51
CA ASP A 24 -0.45 14.97 -12.51
C ASP A 24 1.03 14.55 -12.65
N PRO A 25 1.71 14.85 -13.77
CA PRO A 25 3.09 14.42 -14.01
C PRO A 25 4.11 15.11 -13.11
N ALA A 26 3.77 16.22 -12.46
CA ALA A 26 4.68 16.95 -11.56
C ALA A 26 4.82 16.31 -10.17
N GLN A 27 4.04 15.27 -9.87
CA GLN A 27 3.98 14.69 -8.53
C GLN A 27 5.07 13.66 -8.22
N SER A 28 5.48 13.66 -6.95
CA SER A 28 6.51 12.78 -6.40
C SER A 28 5.91 11.73 -5.46
N TYR A 29 6.25 10.46 -5.68
CA TYR A 29 5.83 9.32 -4.86
C TYR A 29 6.30 9.37 -3.41
N GLY A 30 7.22 10.28 -3.06
CA GLY A 30 7.74 10.41 -1.70
C GLY A 30 6.66 10.73 -0.67
N LEU A 31 5.70 11.57 -1.04
CA LEU A 31 4.66 12.05 -0.12
C LEU A 31 3.61 10.98 0.22
N VAL A 32 3.35 10.04 -0.70
CA VAL A 32 2.49 8.88 -0.42
C VAL A 32 3.09 8.02 0.69
N ALA A 33 4.40 7.75 0.62
CA ALA A 33 5.10 6.96 1.61
C ALA A 33 5.10 7.63 3.00
N GLU A 34 5.20 8.97 3.06
CA GLU A 34 5.08 9.72 4.31
C GLU A 34 3.68 9.60 4.93
N GLY A 35 2.63 9.75 4.14
CA GLY A 35 1.25 9.53 4.59
C GLY A 35 1.03 8.13 5.15
N LEU A 36 1.55 7.10 4.47
CA LEU A 36 1.47 5.71 4.92
C LEU A 36 2.19 5.47 6.24
N ARG A 37 3.36 6.09 6.48
CA ARG A 37 4.09 5.99 7.76
C ARG A 37 3.28 6.47 8.96
N LEU A 38 2.34 7.40 8.78
CA LEU A 38 1.56 7.96 9.87
C LEU A 38 0.43 7.04 10.34
N VAL A 39 -0.06 6.16 9.46
CA VAL A 39 -1.27 5.35 9.72
C VAL A 39 -1.00 3.86 9.72
N SER A 40 0.17 3.42 9.27
CA SER A 40 0.52 2.00 9.20
C SER A 40 1.39 1.57 10.38
N SER A 41 1.18 0.34 10.84
CA SER A 41 2.17 -0.35 11.67
C SER A 41 3.31 -0.92 10.80
N GLU A 42 3.00 -1.26 9.55
CA GLU A 42 3.93 -1.76 8.56
C GLU A 42 3.43 -1.44 7.15
N TYR A 43 4.32 -1.11 6.22
CA TYR A 43 3.97 -1.03 4.80
C TYR A 43 5.15 -1.43 3.92
N THR A 44 4.84 -2.06 2.79
CA THR A 44 5.81 -2.44 1.77
C THR A 44 5.35 -1.94 0.41
N LYS A 45 6.26 -1.34 -0.36
CA LYS A 45 5.99 -0.96 -1.74
C LYS A 45 6.09 -2.20 -2.63
N ILE A 46 4.98 -2.60 -3.26
CA ILE A 46 4.93 -3.76 -4.16
C ILE A 46 5.33 -3.34 -5.58
N ASP A 47 4.89 -2.16 -6.00
CA ASP A 47 5.18 -1.60 -7.32
C ASP A 47 5.27 -0.07 -7.22
N LYS A 48 5.66 0.60 -8.30
CA LYS A 48 5.81 2.06 -8.44
C LYS A 48 4.68 2.84 -7.77
N ASN A 49 3.44 2.35 -7.91
CA ASN A 49 2.20 2.99 -7.47
C ASN A 49 1.33 2.11 -6.55
N ILE A 50 1.88 1.02 -6.00
CA ILE A 50 1.13 0.04 -5.24
C ILE A 50 1.86 -0.29 -3.93
N TRP A 51 1.12 -0.26 -2.82
CA TRP A 51 1.63 -0.57 -1.50
C TRP A 51 0.73 -1.59 -0.80
N LEU A 52 1.37 -2.53 -0.09
CA LEU A 52 0.73 -3.34 0.93
C LEU A 52 0.88 -2.63 2.27
N VAL A 53 -0.23 -2.43 2.98
CA VAL A 53 -0.27 -1.61 4.18
C VAL A 53 -0.98 -2.35 5.28
N ARG A 54 -0.34 -2.49 6.44
CA ARG A 54 -0.93 -3.06 7.64
C ARG A 54 -1.28 -1.92 8.59
N SER A 55 -2.55 -1.79 8.95
CA SER A 55 -3.04 -0.63 9.69
C SER A 55 -4.24 -0.98 10.57
N ALA A 56 -4.34 -0.31 11.72
CA ALA A 56 -5.55 -0.30 12.55
C ALA A 56 -6.55 0.79 12.13
N ALA A 57 -6.16 1.70 11.23
CA ALA A 57 -7.07 2.67 10.64
C ALA A 57 -8.02 1.99 9.63
N THR A 58 -9.18 2.60 9.41
CA THR A 58 -10.09 2.19 8.33
C THR A 58 -9.48 2.50 6.97
N ALA A 59 -10.04 1.90 5.90
CA ALA A 59 -9.62 2.21 4.53
C ALA A 59 -9.66 3.72 4.23
N ASP A 60 -10.72 4.40 4.67
CA ASP A 60 -10.85 5.86 4.54
C ASP A 60 -9.79 6.60 5.37
N GLY A 61 -9.47 6.11 6.56
CA GLY A 61 -8.40 6.68 7.39
C GLY A 61 -7.03 6.58 6.70
N VAL A 62 -6.74 5.45 6.05
CA VAL A 62 -5.53 5.28 5.26
C VAL A 62 -5.53 6.21 4.04
N ALA A 63 -6.65 6.33 3.33
CA ALA A 63 -6.77 7.22 2.18
C ALA A 63 -6.54 8.69 2.58
N ASN A 64 -7.18 9.14 3.66
CA ASN A 64 -7.10 10.51 4.17
C ASN A 64 -5.69 10.91 4.61
N ALA A 65 -4.87 9.97 5.06
CA ALA A 65 -3.47 10.24 5.39
C ALA A 65 -2.59 10.44 4.16
N VAL A 66 -2.98 9.87 3.02
CA VAL A 66 -2.21 9.90 1.77
C VAL A 66 -2.65 11.04 0.86
N ILE A 67 -3.94 11.39 0.86
CA ILE A 67 -4.54 12.45 0.02
C ILE A 67 -3.78 13.79 0.08
N PRO A 68 -3.27 14.28 1.22
CA PRO A 68 -2.49 15.52 1.26
C PRO A 68 -1.21 15.47 0.43
N GLY A 69 -0.68 14.27 0.18
CA GLY A 69 0.55 14.03 -0.55
C GLY A 69 0.39 13.75 -2.05
N ILE A 70 -0.83 13.76 -2.60
CA ILE A 70 -1.08 13.47 -4.02
C ILE A 70 -1.51 14.72 -4.79
N GLY A 71 -1.39 14.68 -6.12
CA GLY A 71 -1.86 15.74 -6.99
C GLY A 71 -3.39 15.88 -6.94
N ARG A 72 -3.90 17.10 -7.17
CA ARG A 72 -5.36 17.38 -7.13
C ARG A 72 -6.18 16.52 -8.09
N ARG A 73 -5.56 16.00 -9.15
CA ARG A 73 -6.19 15.13 -10.16
C ARG A 73 -5.88 13.65 -9.97
N ASP A 74 -5.00 13.31 -9.05
CA ASP A 74 -4.62 11.93 -8.80
C ASP A 74 -5.74 11.20 -8.09
N GLU A 75 -5.72 9.87 -8.21
CA GLU A 75 -6.67 9.01 -7.51
C GLU A 75 -5.93 8.10 -6.55
N ILE A 76 -6.49 7.93 -5.36
CA ILE A 76 -6.08 6.91 -4.39
C ILE A 76 -7.24 5.95 -4.19
N ARG A 77 -6.94 4.66 -4.26
CA ARG A 77 -7.87 3.61 -3.83
C ARG A 77 -7.21 2.81 -2.72
N VAL A 78 -8.00 2.51 -1.70
CA VAL A 78 -7.61 1.68 -0.58
C VAL A 78 -8.59 0.52 -0.52
N MET A 79 -8.09 -0.70 -0.60
CA MET A 79 -8.90 -1.91 -0.57
C MET A 79 -8.46 -2.80 0.58
N GLU A 80 -9.39 -3.18 1.45
CA GLU A 80 -9.12 -4.17 2.49
C GLU A 80 -8.89 -5.54 1.85
N VAL A 81 -7.78 -6.19 2.23
CA VAL A 81 -7.50 -7.56 1.85
C VAL A 81 -8.19 -8.46 2.86
N GLY A 82 -9.35 -9.00 2.48
CA GLY A 82 -10.04 -10.03 3.26
C GLY A 82 -9.24 -11.34 3.32
N ALA A 83 -9.61 -12.24 4.25
CA ALA A 83 -8.91 -13.51 4.49
C ALA A 83 -8.72 -14.38 3.23
N GLU A 84 -9.68 -14.39 2.31
CA GLU A 84 -9.61 -15.14 1.05
C GLU A 84 -8.66 -14.50 0.03
N MET A 85 -8.50 -13.17 0.05
CA MET A 85 -7.68 -12.44 -0.92
C MET A 85 -6.19 -12.39 -0.50
N VAL A 86 -5.88 -12.57 0.78
CA VAL A 86 -4.51 -12.76 1.29
C VAL A 86 -3.88 -14.02 0.67
N HIS A 87 -4.65 -15.12 0.54
CA HIS A 87 -4.17 -16.36 -0.09
C HIS A 87 -3.97 -16.19 -1.61
N TYR A 88 -4.87 -15.46 -2.27
CA TYR A 88 -4.76 -15.20 -3.71
C TYR A 88 -3.56 -14.29 -4.05
N GLN A 89 -3.25 -13.29 -3.22
CA GLN A 89 -2.13 -12.39 -3.46
C GLN A 89 -0.78 -12.94 -2.99
N ALA A 90 -0.74 -13.70 -1.89
CA ALA A 90 0.45 -14.46 -1.52
C ALA A 90 0.86 -15.42 -2.65
N SER A 91 -0.10 -16.11 -3.27
CA SER A 91 0.21 -17.01 -4.40
C SER A 91 0.68 -16.26 -5.66
N ARG A 92 0.23 -15.02 -5.91
CA ARG A 92 0.66 -14.23 -7.07
C ARG A 92 2.05 -13.61 -6.89
N VAL A 93 2.38 -13.13 -5.70
CA VAL A 93 3.72 -12.58 -5.38
C VAL A 93 4.79 -13.69 -5.46
N TRP A 94 4.48 -14.92 -5.03
CA TRP A 94 5.38 -16.07 -5.19
C TRP A 94 5.57 -16.48 -6.66
N ASN A 95 4.50 -16.47 -7.45
CA ASN A 95 4.59 -16.87 -8.86
C ASN A 95 5.35 -15.84 -9.73
N MET A 96 5.25 -14.54 -9.44
CA MET A 96 6.08 -13.54 -10.15
C MET A 96 7.56 -13.61 -9.74
N ALA A 97 7.86 -13.78 -8.45
CA ALA A 97 9.24 -13.94 -7.99
C ALA A 97 9.92 -15.19 -8.59
N ARG A 98 9.16 -16.23 -8.92
CA ARG A 98 9.66 -17.44 -9.60
C ARG A 98 9.92 -17.21 -11.10
N LEU A 99 9.11 -16.40 -11.77
CA LEU A 99 9.32 -16.01 -13.17
C LEU A 99 10.61 -15.18 -13.34
N ASP A 100 10.85 -14.22 -12.44
CA ASP A 100 12.09 -13.43 -12.46
C ASP A 100 13.34 -14.30 -12.22
N ALA A 101 13.24 -15.32 -11.36
CA ALA A 101 14.34 -16.25 -11.09
C ALA A 101 14.62 -17.20 -12.28
N ASP A 102 13.59 -17.70 -12.95
CA ASP A 102 13.73 -18.59 -14.11
C ASP A 102 14.27 -17.83 -15.35
N GLU A 103 13.88 -16.57 -15.57
CA GLU A 103 14.46 -15.71 -16.61
C GLU A 103 15.95 -15.39 -16.33
N LEU A 104 16.31 -15.12 -15.07
CA LEU A 104 17.71 -14.89 -14.69
C LEU A 104 18.58 -16.15 -14.82
N LEU A 105 18.01 -17.35 -14.66
CA LEU A 105 18.71 -18.62 -14.89
C LEU A 105 18.84 -18.94 -16.39
N ALA A 106 17.85 -18.57 -17.21
CA ALA A 106 17.89 -18.76 -18.67
C ALA A 106 18.94 -17.88 -19.37
N LEU A 107 19.29 -16.72 -18.79
CA LEU A 107 20.34 -15.82 -19.28
C LEU A 107 21.77 -16.29 -18.97
N ARG A 108 21.94 -17.41 -18.25
CA ARG A 108 23.24 -17.96 -17.83
C ARG A 108 23.80 -19.07 -18.72
N HIS A 109 23.18 -19.32 -19.89
CA HIS A 109 23.63 -20.30 -20.89
C HIS A 109 24.02 -19.64 -22.20
#